data_AF-A0A6B3EJI0-F1
#
_entry.id   AF-A0A6B3EJI0-F1
#
_cell.length_a   1.000
_cell.length_b   1.000
_cell.length_c   1.000
_cell.angle_alpha   90.00
_cell.angle_beta   90.00
_cell.angle_gamma   90.00
#
_symmetry.space_group_name_H-M   'P 1'
#
loop_
_entity.id
_entity.type
_entity.pdbx_description
1 polymer ?
#
loop_
_entity_poly.entity_id
_entity_poly.type
_entity_poly.pdbx_seq_one_letter_code
_entity_poly.pdbx_strand_id
1 'polypeptide(L)'
;GEIHVHRVSALGVERVSEGAGVHSAVRGGPLTVLSTATTDAFGTTYRVLRDGEEIARLASYAETPGLTPRPVLTTGGARGIPCAVLLPSWYREEEGPLPVLMDPYGGPHGQRVVAARNPHLTSQWFAE
;
A
#
# COMPACT_ATOMS: atom_id res chain seq x y z
N GLY A 1 -5.18 4.97 0.77
CA GLY A 1 -6.00 4.36 1.83
C GLY A 1 -5.27 3.17 2.41
N GLU A 2 -5.46 2.93 3.70
CA GLU A 2 -4.80 1.86 4.45
C GLU A 2 -5.79 0.73 4.73
N ILE A 3 -5.30 -0.49 4.89
CA ILE A 3 -6.09 -1.68 5.25
C ILE A 3 -5.39 -2.37 6.41
N HIS A 4 -6.02 -2.43 7.58
CA HIS A 4 -5.41 -3.03 8.77
C HIS A 4 -6.11 -4.31 9.20
N VAL A 5 -5.33 -5.22 9.80
CA VAL A 5 -5.83 -6.47 10.37
C VAL A 5 -6.17 -6.25 11.83
N HIS A 6 -7.40 -6.61 12.20
CA HIS A 6 -7.87 -6.59 13.58
C HIS A 6 -8.27 -7.98 14.03
N ARG A 7 -7.95 -8.31 15.28
CA ARG A 7 -8.42 -9.49 16.00
C ARG A 7 -9.60 -9.08 16.86
N VAL A 8 -10.70 -9.81 16.74
CA VAL A 8 -11.91 -9.58 17.55
C VAL A 8 -12.13 -10.76 18.48
N SER A 9 -12.33 -10.48 19.76
CA SER A 9 -12.59 -11.48 20.80
C SER A 9 -13.65 -10.98 21.80
N ALA A 10 -13.99 -11.80 22.78
CA ALA A 10 -14.87 -11.38 23.89
C ALA A 10 -14.29 -10.22 24.72
N LEU A 11 -12.97 -10.00 24.67
CA LEU A 11 -12.29 -8.91 25.36
C LEU A 11 -12.23 -7.60 24.54
N GLY A 12 -12.70 -7.63 23.29
CA GLY A 12 -12.75 -6.46 22.41
C GLY A 12 -12.03 -6.64 21.08
N VAL A 13 -11.69 -5.50 20.48
CA VAL A 13 -11.01 -5.40 19.18
C VAL A 13 -9.57 -4.93 19.39
N GLU A 14 -8.63 -5.66 18.82
CA GLU A 14 -7.20 -5.37 18.89
C GLU A 14 -6.64 -5.27 17.46
N ARG A 15 -5.88 -4.22 17.18
CA ARG A 15 -5.18 -4.10 15.90
C ARG A 15 -3.89 -4.94 15.95
N VAL A 16 -3.75 -5.87 14.99
CA VAL A 16 -2.60 -6.78 14.89
C VAL A 16 -1.53 -6.25 13.94
N SER A 17 -1.93 -5.50 12.91
CA SER A 17 -0.98 -4.89 11.97
C SER A 17 -0.44 -3.57 12.51
N GLU A 18 0.78 -3.20 12.11
CA GLU A 18 1.47 -1.99 12.55
C GLU A 18 1.82 -1.10 11.37
N GLY A 19 1.98 0.20 11.60
CA GLY A 19 2.37 1.17 10.56
C GLY A 19 1.28 1.44 9.53
N ALA A 20 1.57 2.34 8.59
CA ALA A 20 0.71 2.60 7.45
C ALA A 20 0.94 1.53 6.36
N GLY A 21 -0.13 1.05 5.75
CA GLY A 21 0.00 0.02 4.73
C GLY A 21 -1.28 -0.68 4.34
N VAL A 22 -1.12 -1.64 3.43
CA VAL A 22 -2.11 -2.66 3.12
C VAL A 22 -1.66 -3.95 3.78
N HIS A 23 -2.45 -4.40 4.75
CA HIS A 23 -2.17 -5.58 5.54
C HIS A 23 -3.25 -6.63 5.34
N SER A 24 -2.86 -7.90 5.34
CA SER A 24 -3.78 -9.04 5.37
C SER A 24 -3.20 -10.14 6.27
N ALA A 25 -4.02 -11.09 6.70
CA ALA A 25 -3.57 -12.17 7.56
C ALA A 25 -4.31 -13.48 7.29
N VAL A 26 -3.61 -14.58 7.52
CA VAL A 26 -4.20 -15.91 7.68
C VAL A 26 -3.84 -16.41 9.08
N ARG A 27 -4.82 -16.93 9.81
CA ARG A 27 -4.65 -17.41 11.19
C ARG A 27 -5.07 -18.88 11.31
N GLY A 28 -4.26 -19.67 12.01
CA GLY A 28 -4.57 -21.05 12.40
C GLY A 28 -4.08 -21.32 13.83
N GLY A 29 -5.00 -21.55 14.76
CA GLY A 29 -4.66 -21.75 16.18
C GLY A 29 -3.87 -20.56 16.76
N PRO A 30 -2.70 -20.79 17.38
CA PRO A 30 -1.87 -19.72 17.93
C PRO A 30 -1.08 -18.96 16.85
N LEU A 31 -1.01 -19.47 15.61
CA LEU A 31 -0.19 -18.89 14.55
C LEU A 31 -0.97 -17.94 13.66
N THR A 32 -0.34 -16.83 13.29
CA THR A 32 -0.87 -15.85 12.33
C THR A 32 0.24 -15.48 11.36
N VAL A 33 0.00 -15.60 10.05
CA VAL A 33 0.89 -15.07 9.01
C VAL A 33 0.32 -13.74 8.56
N LEU A 34 1.04 -12.66 8.85
CA LEU A 34 0.69 -11.29 8.45
C LEU A 34 1.45 -10.92 7.19
N SER A 35 0.74 -10.53 6.14
CA SER A 35 1.30 -9.92 4.93
C SER A 35 1.16 -8.40 5.02
N THR A 36 2.19 -7.66 4.59
CA THR A 36 2.23 -6.20 4.66
C THR A 36 2.91 -5.62 3.43
N ALA A 37 2.21 -4.74 2.72
CA ALA A 37 2.74 -3.90 1.65
C ALA A 37 2.63 -2.43 2.07
N THR A 38 3.71 -1.66 1.88
CA THR A 38 3.81 -0.25 2.27
C THR A 38 4.25 0.60 1.09
N THR A 39 4.17 1.93 1.22
CA THR A 39 4.71 2.87 0.21
C THR A 39 6.23 2.90 0.18
N ASP A 40 6.89 2.43 1.24
CA ASP A 40 8.32 2.67 1.44
C ASP A 40 9.17 1.52 0.90
N ALA A 41 8.60 0.32 0.79
CA ALA A 41 9.28 -0.88 0.30
C ALA A 41 8.58 -1.48 -0.93
N PHE A 42 9.35 -2.19 -1.77
CA PHE A 42 8.78 -2.98 -2.85
C PHE A 42 8.23 -4.31 -2.34
N GLY A 43 7.16 -4.77 -2.99
CA GLY A 43 6.55 -6.06 -2.72
C GLY A 43 5.86 -6.13 -1.36
N THR A 44 5.78 -7.36 -0.84
CA THR A 44 5.06 -7.70 0.39
C THR A 44 6.02 -8.37 1.35
N THR A 45 6.02 -7.93 2.61
CA THR A 45 6.71 -8.58 3.72
C THR A 45 5.77 -9.54 4.44
N TYR A 46 6.32 -10.64 4.96
CA TYR A 46 5.55 -11.68 5.64
C TYR A 46 6.14 -11.96 7.02
N ARG A 47 5.35 -11.72 8.06
CA ARG A 47 5.69 -12.00 9.46
C ARG A 47 4.86 -13.17 9.97
N VAL A 48 5.48 -14.10 10.68
CA VAL A 48 4.80 -15.18 11.38
C VAL A 48 4.75 -14.82 12.86
N LEU A 49 3.54 -14.70 13.39
CA LEU A 49 3.27 -14.39 14.78
C LEU A 49 2.77 -15.64 15.50
N ARG A 50 3.23 -15.88 16.73
CA ARG A 50 2.66 -16.86 17.67
C ARG A 50 2.13 -16.10 18.87
N ASP A 51 0.83 -16.21 19.11
CA ASP A 51 0.16 -15.53 20.22
C ASP A 51 0.38 -14.00 20.26
N GLY A 52 0.67 -13.40 19.09
CA GLY A 52 0.95 -11.96 18.92
C GLY A 52 2.43 -11.64 18.76
N GLU A 53 3.33 -12.52 19.20
CA GLU A 53 4.78 -12.31 19.14
C GLU A 53 5.37 -12.77 17.81
N GLU A 54 6.23 -11.95 17.20
CA GLU A 54 6.91 -12.32 15.95
C GLU A 54 7.95 -13.42 16.20
N ILE A 55 7.78 -14.57 15.54
CA ILE A 55 8.69 -15.73 15.68
C ILE A 55 9.49 -16.04 14.41
N ALA A 56 9.08 -15.50 13.26
CA ALA A 56 9.82 -15.67 12.00
C ALA A 56 9.39 -14.63 10.96
N ARG A 57 10.26 -14.43 9.97
CA ARG A 57 9.96 -13.73 8.71
C ARG A 57 10.16 -14.67 7.54
N LEU A 58 9.22 -14.66 6.59
CA LEU A 58 9.37 -15.44 5.36
C LEU A 58 10.09 -14.58 4.32
N ALA A 59 11.15 -15.15 3.73
CA ALA A 59 11.85 -14.50 2.64
C ALA A 59 10.93 -14.36 1.42
N SER A 60 10.91 -13.18 0.81
CA SER A 60 10.26 -12.93 -0.47
C SER A 60 11.33 -12.90 -1.55
N TYR A 61 11.16 -13.74 -2.58
CA TYR A 61 12.01 -13.75 -3.78
C TYR A 61 11.33 -13.05 -4.96
N ALA A 62 10.33 -12.21 -4.68
CA ALA A 62 9.71 -11.40 -5.70
C ALA A 62 10.73 -10.43 -6.31
N GLU A 63 10.73 -10.32 -7.64
CA GLU A 63 11.59 -9.39 -8.36
C GLU A 63 11.35 -7.95 -7.90
N THR A 64 12.43 -7.16 -7.84
CA THR A 64 12.31 -5.73 -7.55
C THR A 64 12.11 -4.98 -8.86
N PRO A 65 10.99 -4.25 -9.06
CA PRO A 65 10.77 -3.49 -10.28
C PRO A 65 11.88 -2.47 -10.54
N GLY A 66 12.29 -2.32 -11.81
CA GLY A 66 13.29 -1.32 -12.23
C GLY A 66 12.78 0.13 -12.23
N LEU A 67 11.51 0.34 -11.87
CA LEU A 67 10.87 1.65 -11.73
C LEU A 67 10.46 1.86 -10.27
N THR A 68 10.72 3.04 -9.73
CA THR A 68 10.37 3.39 -8.35
C THR A 68 9.20 4.36 -8.29
N PRO A 69 7.97 3.89 -7.95
CA PRO A 69 6.83 4.78 -7.77
C PRO A 69 7.05 5.75 -6.62
N ARG A 70 6.68 7.01 -6.83
CA ARG A 70 6.70 8.09 -5.82
C ARG A 70 5.31 8.70 -5.65
N PRO A 71 4.29 7.89 -5.25
CA PRO A 71 2.94 8.40 -5.12
C PRO A 71 2.84 9.39 -3.96
N VAL A 72 2.36 10.59 -4.25
CA VAL A 72 1.88 11.53 -3.22
C VAL A 72 0.41 11.22 -2.99
N LEU A 73 0.11 10.56 -1.88
CA LEU A 73 -1.25 10.25 -1.48
C LEU A 73 -1.91 11.51 -0.88
N THR A 74 -3.06 11.88 -1.44
CA THR A 74 -3.79 13.10 -1.06
C THR A 74 -5.29 12.90 -1.24
N THR A 75 -6.08 13.94 -1.02
CA THR A 75 -7.52 13.97 -1.28
C THR A 75 -7.86 15.12 -2.21
N GLY A 76 -8.67 14.85 -3.24
CA GLY A 76 -9.08 15.81 -4.25
C GLY A 76 -10.53 16.28 -4.12
N GLY A 77 -10.74 17.58 -4.39
CA GLY A 77 -12.05 18.20 -4.53
C GLY A 77 -12.86 18.31 -3.22
N ALA A 78 -14.04 18.92 -3.32
CA ALA A 78 -14.90 19.21 -2.16
C ALA A 78 -15.40 17.95 -1.41
N ARG A 79 -15.35 16.77 -2.04
CA ARG A 79 -15.75 15.50 -1.43
C ARG A 79 -14.59 14.72 -0.81
N GLY A 80 -13.36 15.24 -0.85
CA GLY A 80 -12.19 14.59 -0.28
C GLY A 80 -11.91 13.22 -0.90
N ILE A 81 -12.06 13.08 -2.22
CA ILE A 81 -11.88 11.80 -2.90
C ILE A 81 -10.39 11.41 -2.81
N PRO A 82 -10.03 10.20 -2.34
CA PRO A 82 -8.63 9.77 -2.30
C PRO A 82 -7.99 9.81 -3.69
N CYS A 83 -6.80 10.38 -3.76
CA CYS A 83 -5.99 10.54 -4.97
C CYS A 83 -4.54 10.09 -4.71
N ALA A 84 -3.88 9.60 -5.76
CA ALA A 84 -2.43 9.44 -5.81
C ALA A 84 -1.91 10.32 -6.95
N VAL A 85 -1.05 11.28 -6.64
CA VAL A 85 -0.39 12.12 -7.64
C VAL A 85 1.00 11.56 -7.89
N LEU A 86 1.32 11.30 -9.16
CA LEU A 86 2.62 10.83 -9.58
C LEU A 86 3.19 11.84 -10.56
N LEU A 87 4.39 12.33 -10.25
CA LEU A 87 5.14 13.26 -11.09
C LEU A 87 6.28 12.50 -11.76
N PRO A 88 6.71 12.95 -12.95
CA PRO A 88 7.93 12.44 -13.57
C PRO A 88 9.11 12.53 -12.62
N SER A 89 10.02 11.56 -12.66
CA SER A 89 11.17 11.54 -11.74
C SER A 89 12.12 12.73 -11.89
N TRP A 90 12.11 13.38 -13.06
CA TRP A 90 12.90 14.56 -13.40
C TRP A 90 12.20 15.89 -13.08
N TYR A 91 10.89 15.87 -12.81
CA TYR A 91 10.10 17.09 -12.66
C TYR A 91 10.50 17.92 -11.44
N ARG A 92 10.55 19.23 -11.63
CA ARG A 92 10.67 20.25 -10.59
C ARG A 92 9.58 21.29 -10.79
N GLU A 93 9.08 21.90 -9.72
CA GLU A 93 7.99 22.89 -9.82
C GLU A 93 8.31 24.07 -10.76
N GLU A 94 9.59 24.42 -10.86
CA GLU A 94 10.11 25.45 -11.77
C GLU A 94 9.97 25.13 -13.26
N GLU A 95 9.79 23.85 -13.63
CA GLU A 95 9.51 23.41 -15.01
C GLU A 95 8.09 23.82 -15.48
N GLY A 96 7.27 24.34 -14.58
CA GLY A 96 5.91 24.79 -14.87
C GLY A 96 4.90 23.65 -14.94
N PRO A 97 3.69 23.89 -15.48
CA PRO A 97 2.62 22.90 -15.49
C PRO A 97 2.87 21.78 -16.51
N LEU A 98 2.55 20.55 -16.12
CA LEU A 98 2.55 19.38 -16.99
C LEU A 98 1.14 19.06 -17.51
N PRO A 99 1.00 18.41 -18.69
CA PRO A 99 -0.26 17.78 -19.06
C PRO A 99 -0.65 16.72 -18.02
N VAL A 100 -1.95 16.58 -17.76
CA VAL A 100 -2.47 15.63 -16.77
C VAL A 100 -3.04 14.41 -17.48
N LEU A 101 -2.52 13.23 -17.17
CA LEU A 101 -3.15 11.95 -17.49
C LEU A 101 -3.95 11.47 -16.27
N MET A 102 -5.24 11.20 -16.47
CA MET A 102 -6.08 10.57 -15.45
C MET A 102 -6.12 9.05 -15.69
N ASP A 103 -5.77 8.27 -14.67
CA ASP A 103 -5.73 6.80 -14.71
C ASP A 103 -6.79 6.18 -13.77
N PRO A 104 -8.10 6.25 -14.10
CA PRO A 104 -9.17 5.75 -13.25
C PRO A 104 -9.38 4.24 -13.39
N TYR A 105 -9.98 3.62 -12.38
CA TYR A 105 -10.68 2.34 -12.55
C TYR A 105 -12.20 2.58 -12.56
N GLY A 106 -12.74 3.19 -11.50
CA GLY A 106 -14.14 3.66 -11.45
C GLY A 106 -15.20 2.57 -11.24
N GLY A 107 -14.84 1.28 -11.20
CA GLY A 107 -15.75 0.19 -10.89
C GLY A 107 -15.88 -0.10 -9.38
N PRO A 108 -16.97 -0.77 -8.94
CA PRO A 108 -17.31 -0.95 -7.53
C PRO A 108 -16.36 -1.87 -6.74
N HIS A 109 -15.47 -2.61 -7.41
CA HIS A 109 -14.64 -3.65 -6.77
C HIS A 109 -13.13 -3.39 -6.85
N GLY A 110 -12.70 -2.24 -7.39
CA GLY A 110 -11.29 -1.94 -7.59
C GLY A 110 -10.87 -0.67 -6.87
N GLN A 111 -10.14 -0.83 -5.77
CA GLN A 111 -9.50 0.29 -5.08
C GLN A 111 -8.10 0.52 -5.68
N ARG A 112 -7.84 1.74 -6.19
CA ARG A 112 -6.53 2.10 -6.75
C ARG A 112 -5.65 2.91 -5.79
N VAL A 113 -6.24 3.80 -5.01
CA VAL A 113 -5.49 4.68 -4.12
C VAL A 113 -5.24 3.99 -2.77
N VAL A 114 -4.15 3.22 -2.72
CA VAL A 114 -3.74 2.42 -1.57
C VAL A 114 -2.34 2.81 -1.07
N ALA A 115 -2.10 2.65 0.23
CA ALA A 115 -0.83 2.90 0.89
C ALA A 115 0.16 1.74 0.67
N ALA A 116 0.38 1.35 -0.58
CA ALA A 116 1.33 0.31 -0.99
C ALA A 116 2.05 0.76 -2.27
N ARG A 117 3.35 0.46 -2.41
CA ARG A 117 4.19 0.94 -3.52
C ARG A 117 3.83 0.32 -4.86
N ASN A 118 3.81 -1.01 -4.93
CA ASN A 118 3.66 -1.75 -6.19
C ASN A 118 2.37 -1.44 -6.98
N PRO A 119 1.20 -1.20 -6.35
CA PRO A 119 -0.01 -0.81 -7.07
C PRO A 119 0.12 0.46 -7.93
N HIS A 120 1.12 1.30 -7.69
CA HIS A 120 1.34 2.54 -8.44
C HIS A 120 2.40 2.43 -9.54
N LEU A 121 2.92 1.23 -9.84
CA LEU A 121 3.96 1.02 -10.87
C LEU A 121 3.53 1.50 -12.26
N THR A 122 2.35 1.08 -12.73
CA THR A 122 1.85 1.47 -14.06
C THR A 122 1.61 2.97 -14.15
N SER A 123 1.01 3.57 -13.12
CA SER A 123 0.75 5.00 -13.09
C SER A 123 2.05 5.82 -13.01
N GLN A 124 3.09 5.32 -12.33
CA GLN A 124 4.42 5.95 -12.37
C GLN A 124 5.01 5.84 -13.77
N TRP A 125 4.88 4.68 -14.43
CA TRP A 125 5.44 4.47 -15.76
C TRP A 125 4.82 5.43 -16.79
N PHE A 126 3.52 5.72 -16.69
CA PHE A 126 2.89 6.76 -17.50
C PHE A 126 3.39 8.18 -17.21
N ALA A 127 3.87 8.42 -15.99
CA ALA A 127 4.35 9.72 -15.55
C ALA A 127 5.83 9.97 -15.88
N GLU A 128 6.61 8.95 -16.27
CA GLU A 128 8.03 9.12 -16.64
C GLU A 128 8.23 9.84 -17.97
#